data_AF-A0A661FKN5-F1
#
_entry.id   AF-A0A661FKN5-F1
#
_cell.length_a   1.000
_cell.length_b   1.000
_cell.length_c   1.000
_cell.angle_alpha   90.00
_cell.angle_beta   90.00
_cell.angle_gamma   90.00
#
_symmetry.space_group_name_H-M   'P 1'
#
loop_
_entity.id
_entity.type
_entity.pdbx_description
1 polymer ?
#
loop_
_entity_poly.entity_id
_entity_poly.type
_entity_poly.pdbx_seq_one_letter_code
_entity_poly.pdbx_strand_id
1 'polypeptide(L)'
;MNIKQLNLLEEQLALLDKSLSVLEYSYKRCTIIKDKSEFNEQDLERFESLTGRFARLSDLLIQKMFRLIDSLDLDDHGTVRDRINRAEKKGLIDSAEQFVLIRELRNTIAHEYDPVASEQVFLHVLEFCPLLFDAVGRLKKYAEKYWE
;
A
#
# COMPACT_ATOMS: atom_id res chain seq x y z
N MET A 1 -26.82 -0.14 -3.38
CA MET A 1 -25.84 -0.54 -2.35
C MET A 1 -26.53 -0.80 -1.03
N ASN A 2 -26.13 -1.78 -0.22
CA ASN A 2 -26.69 -1.95 1.13
C ASN A 2 -25.90 -1.10 2.14
N ILE A 3 -26.58 -0.47 3.11
CA ILE A 3 -26.01 0.33 4.21
C ILE A 3 -24.81 -0.36 4.88
N LYS A 4 -24.85 -1.69 5.03
CA LYS A 4 -23.74 -2.45 5.60
C LYS A 4 -22.43 -2.32 4.82
N GLN A 5 -22.49 -2.27 3.49
CA GLN A 5 -21.31 -2.16 2.64
C GLN A 5 -20.73 -0.73 2.67
N LEU A 6 -21.57 0.29 2.78
CA LEU A 6 -21.13 1.68 2.93
C LEU A 6 -20.45 1.92 4.28
N ASN A 7 -21.01 1.40 5.37
CA ASN A 7 -20.37 1.47 6.69
C ASN A 7 -19.02 0.75 6.70
N LEU A 8 -18.93 -0.41 6.04
CA LEU A 8 -17.67 -1.13 5.89
C LEU A 8 -16.65 -0.30 5.10
N LEU A 9 -17.08 0.33 4.00
CA LEU A 9 -16.21 1.19 3.21
C LEU A 9 -15.68 2.37 4.03
N GLU A 10 -16.54 3.04 4.80
CA GLU A 10 -16.14 4.13 5.69
C GLU A 10 -15.10 3.67 6.72
N GLU A 11 -15.33 2.52 7.37
CA GLU A 11 -14.40 1.95 8.34
C GLU A 11 -13.04 1.62 7.70
N GLN A 12 -13.04 1.00 6.51
CA GLN A 12 -11.80 0.64 5.83
C GLN A 12 -11.05 1.88 5.30
N LEU A 13 -11.75 2.92 4.86
CA LEU A 13 -11.13 4.20 4.49
C LEU A 13 -10.47 4.87 5.70
N ALA A 14 -11.12 4.88 6.86
CA ALA A 14 -10.54 5.41 8.09
C ALA A 14 -9.28 4.62 8.53
N LEU A 15 -9.28 3.30 8.36
CA LEU A 15 -8.10 2.47 8.61
C LEU A 15 -6.98 2.77 7.59
N LEU A 16 -7.33 2.98 6.32
CA LEU A 16 -6.41 3.31 5.25
C LEU A 16 -5.71 4.65 5.52
N ASP A 17 -6.45 5.67 5.93
CA ASP A 17 -5.91 6.99 6.28
C ASP A 17 -4.92 6.92 7.46
N LYS A 18 -5.25 6.14 8.49
CA LYS A 18 -4.33 5.92 9.63
C LYS A 18 -3.04 5.22 9.17
N SER A 19 -3.16 4.19 8.33
CA SER A 19 -2.02 3.45 7.81
C SER A 19 -1.15 4.31 6.87
N LEU A 20 -1.77 5.15 6.05
CA LEU A 20 -1.09 6.11 5.18
C LEU A 20 -0.27 7.10 6.02
N SER A 21 -0.91 7.73 7.01
CA SER A 21 -0.28 8.76 7.85
C SER A 21 0.99 8.26 8.54
N VAL A 22 0.96 7.04 9.08
CA VAL A 22 2.15 6.47 9.74
C VAL A 22 3.23 6.08 8.74
N LEU A 23 2.87 5.64 7.53
CA LEU A 23 3.84 5.33 6.48
C LEU A 23 4.52 6.60 5.97
N GLU A 24 3.76 7.67 5.69
CA GLU A 24 4.30 8.96 5.28
C GLU A 24 5.29 9.51 6.31
N TYR A 25 4.98 9.38 7.59
CA TYR A 25 5.90 9.77 8.67
C TYR A 25 7.24 9.01 8.59
N SER A 26 7.19 7.68 8.43
CA SER A 26 8.42 6.88 8.28
C SER A 26 9.15 7.20 6.99
N TYR A 27 8.42 7.38 5.88
CA TYR A 27 8.97 7.69 4.57
C TYR A 27 9.78 8.99 4.60
N LYS A 28 9.22 10.06 5.17
CA LYS A 28 9.93 11.34 5.34
C LYS A 28 11.22 11.18 6.14
N ARG A 29 11.19 10.42 7.24
CA ARG A 29 12.37 10.19 8.09
C ARG A 29 13.45 9.35 7.39
N CYS A 30 13.06 8.34 6.64
CA CYS A 30 14.00 7.46 5.94
C CYS A 30 14.58 8.12 4.69
N THR A 31 13.81 8.96 4.00
CA THR A 31 14.27 9.71 2.82
C THR A 31 15.45 10.63 3.16
N ILE A 32 15.49 11.19 4.37
CA ILE A 32 16.58 12.08 4.83
C ILE A 32 17.90 11.32 5.02
N ILE A 33 17.83 10.02 5.34
CA ILE A 33 19.00 9.20 5.69
C ILE A 33 19.40 8.23 4.58
N LYS A 34 18.66 8.16 3.47
CA LYS A 34 18.83 7.14 2.42
C LYS A 34 20.19 7.18 1.70
N ASP A 35 20.85 8.34 1.67
CA ASP A 35 22.11 8.55 0.95
C ASP A 35 23.34 8.45 1.89
N LYS A 36 23.16 7.91 3.10
CA LYS A 36 24.28 7.64 4.00
C LYS A 36 25.15 6.52 3.42
N SER A 37 26.46 6.63 3.62
CA SER A 37 27.42 5.58 3.20
C SER A 37 27.30 4.31 4.03
N GLU A 38 26.85 4.42 5.28
CA GLU A 38 26.61 3.30 6.19
C GLU A 38 25.42 3.61 7.10
N PHE A 39 24.63 2.59 7.43
CA PHE A 39 23.51 2.69 8.37
C PHE A 39 23.92 2.18 9.75
N ASN A 40 23.69 2.99 10.78
CA ASN A 40 23.80 2.53 12.16
C ASN A 40 22.51 1.82 12.62
N GLU A 41 22.53 1.22 13.81
CA GLU A 41 21.38 0.49 14.38
C GLU A 41 20.09 1.33 14.39
N GLN A 42 20.17 2.62 14.72
CA GLN A 42 18.99 3.50 14.71
C GLN A 42 18.46 3.79 13.30
N ASP A 43 19.33 3.80 12.30
CA ASP A 43 18.93 3.94 10.90
C ASP A 43 18.23 2.65 10.44
N LEU A 44 18.78 1.48 10.79
CA LEU A 44 18.18 0.17 10.50
C LEU A 44 16.79 0.04 11.14
N GLU A 45 16.62 0.38 12.42
CA GLU A 45 15.31 0.37 13.11
C GLU A 45 14.28 1.28 12.41
N ARG A 46 14.72 2.43 11.87
CA ARG A 46 13.82 3.33 11.12
C ARG A 46 13.35 2.68 9.83
N PHE A 47 14.28 2.03 9.12
CA PHE A 47 13.96 1.31 7.89
C PHE A 47 13.09 0.08 8.14
N GLU A 48 13.32 -0.69 9.20
CA GLU A 48 12.39 -1.77 9.61
C GLU A 48 10.99 -1.23 9.88
N SER A 49 10.89 -0.08 10.57
CA SER A 49 9.60 0.55 10.79
C SER A 49 8.93 0.99 9.48
N LEU A 50 9.73 1.44 8.50
CA LEU A 50 9.25 1.79 7.15
C LEU A 50 8.74 0.55 6.41
N THR A 51 9.53 -0.51 6.29
CA THR A 51 9.17 -1.73 5.55
C THR A 51 7.92 -2.38 6.16
N GLY A 52 7.83 -2.46 7.49
CA GLY A 52 6.66 -2.98 8.18
C GLY A 52 5.40 -2.12 7.99
N ARG A 53 5.52 -0.80 7.82
CA ARG A 53 4.38 0.08 7.50
C ARG A 53 4.00 0.00 6.02
N PHE A 54 4.98 -0.12 5.13
CA PHE A 54 4.79 -0.31 3.70
C PHE A 54 4.00 -1.60 3.43
N ALA A 55 4.43 -2.72 4.01
CA ALA A 55 3.77 -4.01 3.87
C ALA A 55 2.30 -3.94 4.32
N ARG A 56 2.04 -3.28 5.46
CA ARG A 56 0.68 -3.09 5.99
C ARG A 56 -0.21 -2.25 5.08
N LEU A 57 0.28 -1.11 4.57
CA LEU A 57 -0.52 -0.27 3.68
C LEU A 57 -0.77 -0.96 2.35
N SER A 58 0.26 -1.58 1.76
CA SER A 58 0.16 -2.37 0.52
C SER A 58 -0.92 -3.45 0.65
N ASP A 59 -0.94 -4.18 1.77
CA ASP A 59 -1.96 -5.18 2.03
C ASP A 59 -3.36 -4.63 2.17
N LEU A 60 -3.50 -3.59 2.98
CA LEU A 60 -4.80 -2.96 3.18
C LEU A 60 -5.36 -2.47 1.85
N LEU A 61 -4.52 -1.84 1.02
CA LEU A 61 -4.91 -1.33 -0.28
C LEU A 61 -5.26 -2.47 -1.27
N ILE A 62 -4.34 -3.39 -1.53
CA ILE A 62 -4.50 -4.42 -2.58
C ILE A 62 -5.48 -5.52 -2.14
N GLN A 63 -5.36 -6.01 -0.91
CA GLN A 63 -6.11 -7.19 -0.47
C GLN A 63 -7.52 -6.85 0.01
N LYS A 64 -7.69 -5.69 0.65
CA LYS A 64 -8.97 -5.27 1.21
C LYS A 64 -9.65 -4.20 0.35
N MET A 65 -9.02 -3.05 0.12
CA MET A 65 -9.69 -1.94 -0.56
C MET A 65 -10.05 -2.26 -2.01
N PHE A 66 -9.12 -2.76 -2.83
CA PHE A 66 -9.46 -3.15 -4.22
C PHE A 66 -10.53 -4.23 -4.28
N ARG A 67 -10.54 -5.16 -3.31
CA ARG A 67 -11.60 -6.17 -3.22
C ARG A 67 -12.95 -5.55 -2.91
N LEU A 68 -12.97 -4.61 -1.98
CA LEU A 68 -14.18 -3.95 -1.54
C LEU A 68 -14.75 -3.10 -2.68
N ILE A 69 -13.90 -2.35 -3.38
CA ILE A 69 -14.29 -1.60 -4.58
C ILE A 69 -14.89 -2.53 -5.64
N ASP A 70 -14.20 -3.62 -6.00
CA ASP A 70 -14.75 -4.61 -6.94
C ASP A 70 -16.12 -5.15 -6.48
N SER A 71 -16.29 -5.42 -5.19
CA SER A 71 -17.57 -5.89 -4.65
C SER A 71 -18.68 -4.83 -4.70
N LEU A 72 -18.34 -3.55 -4.57
CA LEU A 72 -19.29 -2.43 -4.64
C LEU A 72 -19.70 -2.17 -6.09
N ASP A 73 -18.76 -2.34 -7.02
CA ASP A 73 -18.96 -2.23 -8.46
C ASP A 73 -19.60 -3.46 -9.11
N LEU A 74 -19.91 -4.50 -8.31
CA LEU A 74 -20.46 -5.78 -8.77
C LEU A 74 -19.56 -6.51 -9.79
N ASP A 75 -18.24 -6.31 -9.69
CA ASP A 75 -17.26 -7.02 -10.51
C ASP A 75 -17.04 -8.46 -10.03
N ASP A 76 -16.64 -9.31 -10.97
CA ASP A 76 -16.36 -10.71 -10.70
C ASP A 76 -15.18 -10.92 -9.74
N HIS A 77 -15.32 -11.96 -8.92
CA HIS A 77 -14.22 -12.46 -8.12
C HIS A 77 -13.12 -13.01 -9.02
N GLY A 78 -11.87 -12.69 -8.67
CA GLY A 78 -10.70 -13.13 -9.41
C GLY A 78 -9.48 -13.25 -8.51
N THR A 79 -8.34 -13.55 -9.13
CA THR A 79 -7.06 -13.60 -8.43
C THR A 79 -6.64 -12.20 -7.94
N VAL A 80 -5.59 -12.12 -7.12
CA VAL A 80 -5.03 -10.81 -6.73
C VAL A 80 -4.55 -10.04 -7.97
N ARG A 81 -3.98 -10.73 -8.97
CA ARG A 81 -3.51 -10.11 -10.20
C ARG A 81 -4.67 -9.53 -11.01
N ASP A 82 -5.80 -10.23 -11.08
CA ASP A 82 -6.99 -9.72 -11.77
C ASP A 82 -7.53 -8.45 -11.11
N ARG A 83 -7.53 -8.41 -9.78
CA ARG A 83 -7.92 -7.21 -9.02
C ARG A 83 -6.98 -6.03 -9.26
N ILE A 84 -5.67 -6.27 -9.34
CA ILE A 84 -4.69 -5.23 -9.67
C ILE A 84 -4.93 -4.70 -11.09
N ASN A 85 -5.13 -5.58 -12.07
CA ASN A 85 -5.45 -5.17 -13.44
C ASN A 85 -6.76 -4.37 -13.52
N ARG A 86 -7.77 -4.73 -12.74
CA ARG A 86 -9.02 -3.95 -12.66
C ARG A 86 -8.82 -2.61 -11.97
N ALA A 87 -7.98 -2.54 -10.94
CA ALA A 87 -7.65 -1.28 -10.28
C ALA A 87 -7.01 -0.29 -11.26
N GLU A 88 -6.12 -0.75 -12.14
CA GLU A 88 -5.55 0.06 -13.22
C GLU A 88 -6.63 0.53 -14.20
N LYS A 89 -7.50 -0.38 -14.68
CA LYS A 89 -8.61 -0.03 -15.59
C LYS A 89 -9.60 0.98 -14.97
N LYS A 90 -9.79 0.93 -13.66
CA LYS A 90 -10.63 1.89 -12.90
C LYS A 90 -9.93 3.22 -12.62
N GLY A 91 -8.64 3.34 -12.95
CA GLY A 91 -7.82 4.52 -12.66
C GLY A 91 -7.45 4.65 -11.17
N LEU A 92 -7.54 3.57 -10.39
CA LEU A 92 -7.10 3.56 -8.98
C LEU A 92 -5.56 3.55 -8.86
N ILE A 93 -4.88 3.06 -9.89
CA ILE A 93 -3.42 2.99 -10.02
C ILE A 93 -3.04 3.26 -11.48
N ASP A 94 -1.80 3.70 -11.74
CA ASP A 94 -1.30 3.92 -13.10
C ASP A 94 -0.72 2.67 -13.77
N SER A 95 -0.17 1.74 -12.97
CA SER A 95 0.53 0.56 -13.48
C SER A 95 0.23 -0.67 -12.65
N ALA A 96 -0.48 -1.62 -13.26
CA ALA A 96 -0.71 -2.94 -12.69
C ALA A 96 0.60 -3.71 -12.45
N GLU A 97 1.57 -3.55 -13.36
CA GLU A 97 2.89 -4.17 -13.26
C GLU A 97 3.65 -3.72 -12.02
N GLN A 98 3.71 -2.41 -11.76
CA GLN A 98 4.33 -1.88 -10.54
C GLN A 98 3.63 -2.39 -9.27
N PHE A 99 2.30 -2.51 -9.29
CA PHE A 99 1.56 -3.03 -8.13
C PHE A 99 1.74 -4.54 -7.92
N VAL A 100 2.08 -5.30 -8.96
CA VAL A 100 2.55 -6.68 -8.82
C VAL A 100 3.91 -6.71 -8.12
N LEU A 101 4.85 -5.85 -8.52
CA LEU A 101 6.17 -5.74 -7.88
C LEU A 101 6.07 -5.29 -6.41
N ILE A 102 5.19 -4.34 -6.11
CA ILE A 102 4.89 -3.92 -4.72
C ILE A 102 4.42 -5.12 -3.89
N ARG A 103 3.54 -5.96 -4.44
CA ARG A 103 3.05 -7.15 -3.76
C ARG A 103 4.16 -8.18 -3.54
N GLU A 104 5.04 -8.36 -4.51
CA GLU A 104 6.21 -9.24 -4.40
C GLU A 104 7.17 -8.74 -3.32
N LEU A 105 7.50 -7.44 -3.32
CA LEU A 105 8.33 -6.81 -2.30
C LEU A 105 7.72 -6.96 -0.90
N ARG A 106 6.40 -6.74 -0.76
CA ARG A 106 5.66 -7.01 0.48
C ARG A 106 5.84 -8.46 0.92
N ASN A 107 5.73 -9.43 0.00
CA ASN A 107 5.90 -10.84 0.34
C ASN A 107 7.32 -11.15 0.79
N THR A 108 8.32 -10.56 0.15
CA THR A 108 9.73 -10.65 0.57
C THR A 108 9.89 -10.14 2.01
N ILE A 109 9.40 -8.93 2.31
CA ILE A 109 9.43 -8.34 3.67
C ILE A 109 8.76 -9.26 4.71
N ALA A 110 7.69 -9.97 4.34
CA ALA A 110 6.98 -10.85 5.26
C ALA A 110 7.63 -12.23 5.46
N HIS A 111 8.44 -12.68 4.50
CA HIS A 111 9.09 -14.01 4.53
C HIS A 111 10.58 -13.95 4.91
N GLU A 112 11.24 -12.80 4.76
CA GLU A 112 12.60 -12.59 5.26
C GLU A 112 12.56 -12.66 6.80
N TYR A 113 12.87 -13.85 7.33
CA TYR A 113 13.21 -14.10 8.73
C TYR A 113 14.58 -13.53 9.12
N ASP A 114 15.21 -12.76 8.23
CA ASP A 114 16.54 -12.17 8.45
C ASP A 114 16.36 -10.80 9.13
N PRO A 115 16.92 -10.58 10.33
CA PRO A 115 16.75 -9.33 11.10
C PRO A 115 17.41 -8.10 10.45
N VAL A 116 17.85 -8.19 9.21
CA VAL A 116 18.34 -7.06 8.41
C VAL A 116 17.77 -7.23 7.01
N ALA A 117 16.61 -6.66 6.74
CA ALA A 117 16.19 -6.44 5.36
C ALA A 117 17.35 -5.76 4.63
N SER A 118 17.74 -6.31 3.48
CA SER A 118 18.91 -5.80 2.76
C SER A 118 18.70 -4.32 2.40
N GLU A 119 19.78 -3.54 2.35
CA GLU A 119 19.73 -2.13 1.94
C GLU A 119 18.97 -1.92 0.62
N GLN A 120 19.03 -2.90 -0.29
CA GLN A 120 18.25 -2.90 -1.53
C GLN A 120 16.74 -2.94 -1.29
N VAL A 121 16.25 -3.72 -0.31
CA VAL A 121 14.83 -3.75 0.06
C VAL A 121 14.40 -2.38 0.57
N PHE A 122 15.23 -1.69 1.36
CA PHE A 122 14.93 -0.35 1.86
C PHE A 122 14.78 0.68 0.75
N LEU A 123 15.67 0.66 -0.22
CA LEU A 123 15.63 1.57 -1.37
C LEU A 123 14.40 1.31 -2.25
N HIS A 124 14.08 0.05 -2.54
CA HIS A 124 12.87 -0.29 -3.30
C HIS A 124 11.58 0.10 -2.55
N VAL A 125 11.54 -0.07 -1.22
CA VAL A 125 10.38 0.39 -0.43
C VAL A 125 10.21 1.90 -0.54
N LEU A 126 11.30 2.68 -0.43
CA LEU A 126 11.25 4.12 -0.62
C LEU A 126 10.74 4.48 -2.02
N GLU A 127 11.24 3.81 -3.05
CA GLU A 127 10.83 4.06 -4.44
C GLU A 127 9.33 3.81 -4.67
N PHE A 128 8.77 2.75 -4.06
CA PHE A 128 7.38 2.39 -4.24
C PHE A 128 6.40 3.10 -3.29
N CYS A 129 6.86 3.72 -2.19
CA CYS A 129 6.01 4.48 -1.27
C CYS A 129 5.12 5.53 -1.99
N PRO A 130 5.65 6.40 -2.87
CA PRO A 130 4.86 7.37 -3.63
C PRO A 130 3.70 6.74 -4.42
N LEU A 131 3.89 5.54 -4.99
CA LEU A 131 2.84 4.85 -5.74
C LEU A 131 1.68 4.43 -4.84
N LEU A 132 1.97 3.98 -3.61
CA LEU A 132 0.94 3.68 -2.63
C LEU A 132 0.19 4.95 -2.19
N PHE A 133 0.90 6.07 -2.02
CA PHE A 133 0.28 7.34 -1.62
C PHE A 133 -0.69 7.84 -2.69
N ASP A 134 -0.25 7.85 -3.95
CA ASP A 134 -1.08 8.23 -5.09
C ASP A 134 -2.31 7.32 -5.21
N ALA A 135 -2.12 6.01 -5.11
CA ALA A 135 -3.22 5.05 -5.19
C ALA A 135 -4.26 5.21 -4.07
N VAL A 136 -3.84 5.55 -2.84
CA VAL A 136 -4.77 5.89 -1.76
C VAL A 136 -5.59 7.13 -2.12
N GLY A 137 -4.95 8.18 -2.64
CA GLY A 137 -5.63 9.40 -3.08
C GLY A 137 -6.66 9.14 -4.18
N ARG A 138 -6.28 8.37 -5.21
CA ARG A 138 -7.17 7.96 -6.30
C ARG A 138 -8.33 7.11 -5.82
N LEU A 139 -8.07 6.17 -4.92
CA LEU A 139 -9.09 5.31 -4.36
C LEU A 139 -10.12 6.10 -3.55
N LYS A 140 -9.67 7.05 -2.71
CA LYS A 140 -10.57 7.92 -1.95
C LYS A 140 -11.47 8.71 -2.88
N LYS A 141 -10.89 9.34 -3.91
CA LYS A 141 -11.65 10.07 -4.93
C LYS A 141 -12.63 9.18 -5.66
N TYR A 142 -12.22 7.97 -6.05
CA TYR A 142 -13.10 7.00 -6.70
C TYR A 142 -14.27 6.59 -5.80
N ALA A 143 -14.04 6.47 -4.50
CA ALA A 143 -15.04 6.05 -3.53
C ALA A 143 -16.13 7.11 -3.28
N GLU A 144 -15.88 8.39 -3.59
CA GLU A 144 -16.85 9.48 -3.38
C GLU A 144 -18.19 9.21 -4.08
N LYS A 145 -18.16 8.56 -5.26
CA LYS A 145 -19.35 8.19 -6.05
C LYS A 145 -20.37 7.31 -5.32
N TYR A 146 -19.98 6.71 -4.19
CA TYR A 146 -20.83 5.82 -3.40
C TYR A 146 -21.70 6.55 -2.36
N TRP A 147 -21.45 7.85 -2.15
CA TRP A 147 -22.23 8.73 -1.28
C TRP A 147 -23.01 9.80 -2.03
N GLU A 148 -22.94 9.80 -3.36
CA GLU A 148 -23.80 10.59 -4.27
C GLU A 148 -25.16 9.89 -4.47
#